data_AF-A0A7X7K3G8-F1
#
_entry.id   AF-A0A7X7K3G8-F1
#
_cell.length_a   1.000
_cell.length_b   1.000
_cell.length_c   1.000
_cell.angle_alpha   90.00
_cell.angle_beta   90.00
_cell.angle_gamma   90.00
#
_symmetry.space_group_name_H-M   'P 1'
#
loop_
_entity.id
_entity.type
_entity.pdbx_description
1 polymer ?
#
loop_
_entity_poly.entity_id
_entity_poly.type
_entity_poly.pdbx_seq_one_letter_code
_entity_poly.pdbx_strand_id
1 'polypeptide(L)'
;MQPFCLQHVDTDGDGEPEWLGLYMRPSDPPRVHAFVMDGSTWYDLLPVEKATYGLGEYAVCEVSVQDVNNDGRIETLVFGYAPDQNELLHVFVWDGISYALLAPFEGNGGVRLEDSDGDLADEVIVGYRAGNGLVWEVVYVWDGTAYGWEWDRHRWLQRDRPHLYPSTTPELALISFYLAVDDRDMPAAYRLLTSTAQAAQPYETWIVGFATTLRVDAAAVHQFSHTSDDVVGVAAQIRAYDAVDGRVIARLWDVEWTAVRTEAGWRLEGSSAEQLDEWELAYYP
;
A
#
# COMPACT_ATOMS: atom_id res chain seq x y z
N MET A 1 2.62 -36.09 7.95
CA MET A 1 2.53 -34.97 6.98
C MET A 1 3.93 -34.59 6.58
N GLN A 2 4.15 -34.23 5.31
CA GLN A 2 5.44 -33.75 4.85
C GLN A 2 5.34 -32.23 4.67
N PRO A 3 6.04 -31.42 5.48
CA PRO A 3 6.07 -29.98 5.29
C PRO A 3 6.80 -29.66 3.97
N PHE A 4 6.32 -28.64 3.26
CA PHE A 4 7.02 -28.08 2.10
C PHE A 4 7.89 -26.87 2.51
N CYS A 5 7.65 -26.32 3.70
CA CYS A 5 8.41 -25.23 4.31
C CYS A 5 8.64 -25.59 5.78
N LEU A 6 9.87 -25.43 6.28
CA LEU A 6 10.21 -25.69 7.67
C LEU A 6 11.35 -24.76 8.10
N GLN A 7 11.16 -24.05 9.20
CA GLN A 7 12.13 -23.15 9.82
C GLN A 7 12.29 -23.50 11.31
N HIS A 8 13.47 -23.21 11.86
CA HIS A 8 13.76 -23.37 13.28
C HIS A 8 14.16 -22.01 13.83
N VAL A 9 13.22 -21.34 14.49
CA VAL A 9 13.28 -19.92 14.84
C VAL A 9 12.42 -19.66 16.06
N ASP A 10 12.84 -18.72 16.90
CA ASP A 10 12.11 -18.27 18.10
C ASP A 10 10.86 -17.50 17.66
N THR A 11 9.70 -18.12 17.86
CA THR A 11 8.39 -17.65 17.38
C THR A 11 7.53 -17.00 18.45
N ASP A 12 7.91 -17.11 19.73
CA ASP A 12 7.21 -16.49 20.86
C ASP A 12 8.06 -15.54 21.70
N GLY A 13 9.35 -15.41 21.39
CA GLY A 13 10.29 -14.46 21.98
C GLY A 13 10.88 -14.92 23.31
N ASP A 14 10.80 -16.21 23.65
CA ASP A 14 11.33 -16.73 24.91
C ASP A 14 12.85 -17.01 24.90
N GLY A 15 13.48 -16.92 23.73
CA GLY A 15 14.90 -17.12 23.50
C GLY A 15 15.29 -18.54 23.07
N GLU A 16 14.36 -19.49 23.08
CA GLU A 16 14.52 -20.81 22.47
C GLU A 16 13.82 -20.85 21.10
N PRO A 17 14.35 -21.61 20.12
CA PRO A 17 13.74 -21.71 18.80
C PRO A 17 12.71 -22.86 18.68
N GLU A 18 11.60 -22.59 18.00
CA GLU A 18 10.55 -23.57 17.67
C GLU A 18 10.64 -24.02 16.21
N TRP A 19 9.98 -25.13 15.90
CA TRP A 19 9.77 -25.55 14.52
C TRP A 19 8.50 -24.90 13.95
N LEU A 20 8.66 -23.92 13.06
CA LEU A 20 7.60 -23.36 12.23
C LEU A 20 7.53 -24.11 10.89
N GLY A 21 6.36 -24.57 10.48
CA GLY A 21 6.23 -25.28 9.20
C GLY A 21 4.94 -25.07 8.45
N LEU A 22 5.03 -25.16 7.11
CA LEU A 22 3.88 -25.14 6.21
C LEU A 22 3.73 -26.49 5.50
N TYR A 23 2.49 -26.93 5.32
CA TYR A 23 2.15 -28.17 4.63
C TYR A 23 0.84 -28.05 3.86
N MET A 24 0.69 -28.90 2.83
CA MET A 24 -0.58 -29.02 2.10
C MET A 24 -1.48 -30.05 2.77
N ARG A 25 -2.72 -29.68 3.06
CA ARG A 25 -3.77 -30.62 3.44
C ARG A 25 -4.54 -31.06 2.19
N PRO A 26 -4.79 -32.36 2.01
CA PRO A 26 -5.61 -32.85 0.90
C PRO A 26 -7.07 -32.49 1.14
N SER A 27 -7.53 -31.44 0.47
CA SER A 27 -8.92 -30.98 0.37
C SER A 27 -9.21 -30.57 -1.08
N ASP A 28 -10.46 -30.21 -1.38
CA ASP A 28 -10.86 -29.69 -2.70
C ASP A 28 -11.45 -28.27 -2.53
N PRO A 29 -10.71 -27.20 -2.89
CA PRO A 29 -9.32 -27.21 -3.38
C PRO A 29 -8.30 -27.54 -2.26
N PRO A 30 -7.05 -27.92 -2.61
CA PRO A 30 -5.98 -28.12 -1.63
C PRO A 30 -5.72 -26.86 -0.81
N ARG A 31 -5.44 -27.01 0.49
CA ARG A 31 -5.22 -25.88 1.41
C ARG A 31 -3.84 -25.91 2.03
N VAL A 32 -3.20 -24.75 2.10
CA VAL A 32 -2.05 -24.51 2.96
C VAL A 32 -2.52 -24.54 4.41
N HIS A 33 -1.74 -25.22 5.25
CA HIS A 33 -1.83 -25.20 6.70
C HIS A 33 -0.46 -24.88 7.27
N ALA A 34 -0.44 -24.23 8.43
CA ALA A 34 0.77 -23.86 9.14
C ALA A 34 0.70 -24.37 10.59
N PHE A 35 1.87 -24.63 11.16
CA PHE A 35 2.02 -25.05 12.54
C PHE A 35 3.27 -24.48 13.18
N VAL A 36 3.24 -24.35 14.50
CA VAL A 36 4.41 -24.16 15.35
C VAL A 36 4.52 -25.37 16.27
N MET A 37 5.73 -25.90 16.43
CA MET A 37 6.03 -26.99 17.36
C MET A 37 7.11 -26.55 18.34
N ASP A 38 6.68 -26.31 19.57
CA ASP A 38 7.49 -25.96 20.73
C ASP A 38 7.72 -27.23 21.57
N GLY A 39 8.97 -27.68 21.62
CA GLY A 39 9.35 -28.94 22.23
C GLY A 39 8.56 -30.13 21.66
N SER A 40 7.60 -30.63 22.44
CA SER A 40 6.69 -31.71 22.02
C SER A 40 5.25 -31.26 21.77
N THR A 41 4.95 -29.98 21.97
CA THR A 41 3.62 -29.41 21.82
C THR A 41 3.43 -28.92 20.39
N TRP A 42 2.25 -29.18 19.83
CA TRP A 42 1.89 -28.78 18.46
C TRP A 42 0.79 -27.74 18.51
N TYR A 43 1.02 -26.60 17.87
CA TYR A 43 0.06 -25.52 17.69
C TYR A 43 -0.26 -25.38 16.21
N ASP A 44 -1.54 -25.49 15.83
CA ASP A 44 -1.98 -25.15 14.48
C ASP A 44 -2.20 -23.65 14.38
N LEU A 45 -1.66 -23.02 13.33
CA LEU A 45 -1.95 -21.62 13.02
C LEU A 45 -3.21 -21.59 12.16
N LEU A 46 -4.30 -21.06 12.70
CA LEU A 46 -5.63 -21.13 12.09
C LEU A 46 -6.03 -19.78 11.46
N PRO A 47 -6.45 -19.76 10.18
CA PRO A 47 -7.04 -18.56 9.60
C PRO A 47 -8.41 -18.24 10.23
N VAL A 48 -9.00 -17.10 9.89
CA VAL A 48 -10.38 -16.78 10.28
C VAL A 48 -11.32 -17.91 9.87
N GLU A 49 -12.27 -18.23 10.75
CA GLU A 49 -13.29 -19.23 10.46
C GLU A 49 -14.06 -18.85 9.19
N LYS A 50 -14.14 -19.76 8.21
CA LYS A 50 -14.78 -19.57 6.90
C LYS A 50 -14.07 -18.58 5.97
N ALA A 51 -12.80 -18.26 6.21
CA ALA A 51 -11.97 -17.59 5.21
C ALA A 51 -12.02 -18.37 3.89
N THR A 52 -12.28 -17.65 2.78
CA THR A 52 -12.48 -18.24 1.45
C THR A 52 -11.31 -19.13 1.04
N TYR A 53 -10.09 -18.67 1.33
CA TYR A 53 -8.85 -19.30 0.89
C TYR A 53 -8.07 -20.01 2.01
N GLY A 54 -8.51 -19.90 3.27
CA GLY A 54 -7.70 -20.31 4.42
C GLY A 54 -6.36 -19.57 4.43
N LEU A 55 -5.25 -20.29 4.66
CA LEU A 55 -3.89 -19.73 4.52
C LEU A 55 -3.37 -19.70 3.07
N GLY A 56 -4.18 -20.13 2.09
CA GLY A 56 -3.79 -20.21 0.68
C GLY A 56 -4.07 -21.57 0.04
N GLU A 57 -3.94 -21.63 -1.28
CA GLU A 57 -4.16 -22.82 -2.11
C GLU A 57 -2.89 -23.34 -2.80
N TYR A 58 -1.82 -22.53 -2.82
CA TYR A 58 -0.56 -22.87 -3.47
C TYR A 58 0.58 -23.05 -2.48
N ALA A 59 1.39 -24.09 -2.68
CA ALA A 59 2.53 -24.40 -1.83
C ALA A 59 3.72 -23.47 -2.11
N VAL A 60 3.78 -22.34 -1.40
CA VAL A 60 4.88 -21.38 -1.44
C VAL A 60 5.46 -21.24 -0.03
N CYS A 61 6.77 -21.41 0.11
CA CYS A 61 7.46 -21.28 1.39
C CYS A 61 7.78 -19.80 1.66
N GLU A 62 6.80 -19.07 2.18
CA GLU A 62 6.94 -17.66 2.53
C GLU A 62 6.35 -17.39 3.91
N VAL A 63 7.25 -17.35 4.89
CA VAL A 63 6.96 -17.04 6.28
C VAL A 63 8.04 -16.11 6.81
N SER A 64 7.66 -15.23 7.74
CA SER A 64 8.59 -14.36 8.46
C SER A 64 8.28 -14.41 9.95
N VAL A 65 9.29 -14.21 10.79
CA VAL A 65 9.17 -14.19 12.25
C VAL A 65 9.96 -13.01 12.77
N GLN A 66 9.26 -11.94 13.15
CA GLN A 66 9.85 -10.69 13.63
C GLN A 66 8.77 -9.84 14.32
N ASP A 67 9.19 -8.91 15.17
CA ASP A 67 8.34 -7.83 15.67
C ASP A 67 8.07 -6.85 14.52
N VAL A 68 6.89 -6.96 13.89
CA VAL A 68 6.55 -6.14 12.71
C VAL A 68 5.87 -4.85 13.10
N ASN A 69 5.18 -4.79 14.24
CA ASN A 69 4.43 -3.61 14.66
C ASN A 69 5.17 -2.79 15.74
N ASN A 70 6.40 -3.17 16.06
CA ASN A 70 7.28 -2.56 17.05
C ASN A 70 6.63 -2.47 18.45
N ASP A 71 5.76 -3.43 18.79
CA ASP A 71 5.08 -3.50 20.09
C ASP A 71 5.88 -4.27 21.16
N GLY A 72 7.03 -4.84 20.76
CA GLY A 72 7.93 -5.63 21.60
C GLY A 72 7.58 -7.11 21.66
N ARG A 73 6.61 -7.59 20.89
CA ARG A 73 6.26 -9.01 20.73
C ARG A 73 6.67 -9.48 19.34
N ILE A 74 6.91 -10.78 19.22
CA ILE A 74 7.27 -11.39 17.94
C ILE A 74 6.01 -11.87 17.25
N GLU A 75 5.81 -11.46 16.00
CA GLU A 75 4.77 -12.00 15.14
C GLU A 75 5.32 -13.11 14.25
N THR A 76 4.48 -14.11 14.00
CA THR A 76 4.67 -15.10 12.95
C THR A 76 3.78 -14.75 11.76
N LEU A 77 4.38 -14.43 10.63
CA LEU A 77 3.71 -14.05 9.40
C LEU A 77 3.67 -15.23 8.44
N VAL A 78 2.48 -15.53 7.93
CA VAL A 78 2.27 -16.55 6.91
C VAL A 78 1.69 -15.89 5.66
N PHE A 79 2.48 -15.85 4.59
CA PHE A 79 2.03 -15.39 3.28
C PHE A 79 1.38 -16.55 2.52
N GLY A 80 0.28 -16.24 1.85
CA GLY A 80 -0.55 -17.20 1.14
C GLY A 80 -0.88 -16.73 -0.27
N TYR A 81 -1.15 -17.69 -1.15
CA TYR A 81 -1.50 -17.41 -2.54
C TYR A 81 -2.69 -18.24 -2.97
N ALA A 82 -3.57 -17.61 -3.73
CA ALA A 82 -4.83 -18.20 -4.21
C ALA A 82 -5.10 -17.79 -5.69
N PRO A 83 -6.07 -18.44 -6.36
CA PRO A 83 -6.45 -18.09 -7.73
C PRO A 83 -6.74 -16.60 -7.94
N ASP A 84 -6.76 -16.17 -9.19
CA ASP A 84 -7.04 -14.78 -9.59
C ASP A 84 -6.05 -13.74 -9.03
N GLN A 85 -4.81 -14.18 -8.75
CA GLN A 85 -3.72 -13.34 -8.23
C GLN A 85 -4.02 -12.79 -6.82
N ASN A 86 -4.80 -13.52 -6.02
CA ASN A 86 -5.01 -13.17 -4.63
C ASN A 86 -3.78 -13.54 -3.80
N GLU A 87 -3.24 -12.53 -3.13
CA GLU A 87 -2.20 -12.65 -2.11
C GLU A 87 -2.84 -12.48 -0.74
N LEU A 88 -2.35 -13.24 0.23
CA LEU A 88 -2.87 -13.31 1.58
C LEU A 88 -1.72 -13.07 2.55
N LEU A 89 -2.01 -12.41 3.66
CA LEU A 89 -1.12 -12.36 4.83
C LEU A 89 -1.92 -12.69 6.07
N HIS A 90 -1.37 -13.58 6.90
CA HIS A 90 -1.90 -13.88 8.22
C HIS A 90 -0.83 -13.60 9.26
N VAL A 91 -1.14 -12.70 10.18
CA VAL A 91 -0.25 -12.29 11.27
C VAL A 91 -0.71 -13.02 12.53
N PHE A 92 0.16 -13.84 13.10
CA PHE A 92 -0.08 -14.57 14.34
C PHE A 92 0.83 -14.06 15.43
N VAL A 93 0.37 -14.11 16.69
CA VAL A 93 1.18 -13.74 17.85
C VAL A 93 0.94 -14.73 18.98
N TRP A 94 1.98 -15.03 19.76
CA TRP A 94 1.83 -15.82 20.98
C TRP A 94 1.06 -15.03 22.06
N ASP A 95 -0.04 -15.58 22.56
CA ASP A 95 -0.88 -14.95 23.59
C ASP A 95 -0.57 -15.42 25.03
N GLY A 96 0.49 -16.22 25.21
CA GLY A 96 0.84 -16.88 26.46
C GLY A 96 0.31 -18.30 26.61
N ILE A 97 -0.60 -18.73 25.74
CA ILE A 97 -1.22 -20.08 25.76
C ILE A 97 -1.19 -20.72 24.37
N SER A 98 -1.43 -19.94 23.32
CA SER A 98 -1.49 -20.39 21.94
C SER A 98 -1.08 -19.27 20.98
N TYR A 99 -0.89 -19.63 19.71
CA TYR A 99 -0.72 -18.66 18.64
C TYR A 99 -2.09 -18.15 18.19
N ALA A 100 -2.41 -16.91 18.56
CA ALA A 100 -3.63 -16.24 18.18
C ALA A 100 -3.46 -15.53 16.83
N LEU A 101 -4.48 -15.61 15.97
CA LEU A 101 -4.52 -14.79 14.76
C LEU A 101 -4.78 -13.33 15.14
N LEU A 102 -3.81 -12.46 14.89
CA LEU A 102 -3.89 -11.03 15.13
C LEU A 102 -4.67 -10.34 14.01
N ALA A 103 -4.27 -10.58 12.75
CA ALA A 103 -4.90 -9.96 11.59
C ALA A 103 -4.77 -10.81 10.32
N PRO A 104 -5.85 -10.95 9.52
CA PRO A 104 -5.80 -11.47 8.16
C PRO A 104 -5.91 -10.35 7.12
N PHE A 105 -5.22 -10.50 5.99
CA PHE A 105 -5.28 -9.59 4.86
C PHE A 105 -5.39 -10.36 3.55
N GLU A 106 -6.12 -9.78 2.59
CA GLU A 106 -6.36 -10.35 1.26
C GLU A 106 -6.46 -9.22 0.22
N GLY A 107 -5.66 -9.33 -0.84
CA GLY A 107 -5.63 -8.37 -1.94
C GLY A 107 -5.32 -9.03 -3.28
N ASN A 108 -5.98 -8.58 -4.35
CA ASN A 108 -5.74 -9.07 -5.72
C ASN A 108 -4.70 -8.24 -6.51
N GLY A 109 -4.14 -7.21 -5.87
CA GLY A 109 -3.05 -6.36 -6.34
C GLY A 109 -1.78 -6.48 -5.48
N GLY A 110 -1.74 -7.44 -4.55
CA GLY A 110 -0.59 -7.74 -3.69
C GLY A 110 -0.86 -7.50 -2.21
N VAL A 111 -0.07 -8.14 -1.33
CA VAL A 111 -0.03 -7.84 0.11
C VAL A 111 1.43 -7.80 0.56
N ARG A 112 1.83 -6.71 1.25
CA ARG A 112 3.22 -6.55 1.71
C ARG A 112 3.31 -5.73 3.00
N LEU A 113 4.49 -5.76 3.59
CA LEU A 113 4.90 -4.86 4.66
C LEU A 113 5.68 -3.66 4.11
N GLU A 114 5.51 -2.49 4.72
CA GLU A 114 6.26 -1.26 4.41
C GLU A 114 6.23 -0.34 5.64
N ASP A 115 7.38 0.02 6.21
CA ASP A 115 7.52 1.19 7.10
C ASP A 115 7.42 2.47 6.24
N SER A 116 6.20 3.00 6.13
CA SER A 116 5.86 4.09 5.21
C SER A 116 5.81 5.45 5.88
N ASP A 117 5.70 5.50 7.21
CA ASP A 117 5.71 6.74 8.00
C ASP A 117 7.00 6.94 8.83
N GLY A 118 7.92 5.97 8.81
CA GLY A 118 9.26 6.08 9.37
C GLY A 118 9.31 5.90 10.88
N ASP A 119 8.34 5.21 11.49
CA ASP A 119 8.27 4.93 12.92
C ASP A 119 8.88 3.56 13.32
N LEU A 120 9.37 2.80 12.35
CA LEU A 120 9.93 1.44 12.45
C LEU A 120 8.91 0.33 12.73
N ALA A 121 7.61 0.64 12.79
CA ALA A 121 6.56 -0.34 12.66
C ALA A 121 6.20 -0.49 11.17
N ASP A 122 6.12 -1.72 10.69
CA ASP A 122 5.67 -2.00 9.35
C ASP A 122 4.14 -1.81 9.26
N GLU A 123 3.70 -0.99 8.31
CA GLU A 123 2.32 -1.02 7.84
C GLU A 123 2.07 -2.24 6.96
N VAL A 124 0.83 -2.72 6.99
CA VAL A 124 0.37 -3.71 6.01
C VAL A 124 -0.28 -2.99 4.83
N ILE A 125 0.31 -3.15 3.65
CA ILE A 125 -0.20 -2.58 2.41
C ILE A 125 -0.96 -3.65 1.63
N VAL A 126 -2.26 -3.42 1.41
CA VAL A 126 -3.13 -4.32 0.65
C VAL A 126 -3.52 -3.67 -0.67
N GLY A 127 -3.13 -4.28 -1.78
CA GLY A 127 -3.39 -3.80 -3.12
C GLY A 127 -4.66 -4.38 -3.73
N TYR A 128 -5.44 -3.53 -4.39
CA TYR A 128 -6.59 -3.89 -5.21
C TYR A 128 -6.42 -3.35 -6.63
N ARG A 129 -6.58 -4.21 -7.64
CA ARG A 129 -6.43 -3.80 -9.05
C ARG A 129 -7.48 -2.74 -9.41
N ALA A 130 -7.02 -1.56 -9.83
CA ALA A 130 -7.87 -0.42 -10.19
C ALA A 130 -8.02 -0.23 -11.72
N GLY A 131 -7.48 -1.16 -12.53
CA GLY A 131 -7.47 -1.05 -13.98
C GLY A 131 -6.41 -0.08 -14.51
N ASN A 132 -6.24 0.00 -15.83
CA ASN A 132 -5.24 0.88 -16.48
C ASN A 132 -3.78 0.71 -15.97
N GLY A 133 -3.42 -0.48 -15.48
CA GLY A 133 -2.12 -0.72 -14.87
C GLY A 133 -1.94 -0.15 -13.47
N LEU A 134 -3.02 0.34 -12.84
CA LEU A 134 -3.03 0.90 -11.49
C LEU A 134 -3.43 -0.14 -10.44
N VAL A 135 -2.94 0.10 -9.23
CA VAL A 135 -3.37 -0.52 -7.98
C VAL A 135 -3.84 0.58 -7.03
N TRP A 136 -4.96 0.33 -6.36
CA TRP A 136 -5.41 1.09 -5.21
C TRP A 136 -4.95 0.35 -3.96
N GLU A 137 -4.08 0.97 -3.18
CA GLU A 137 -3.48 0.39 -1.98
C GLU A 137 -4.19 0.94 -0.75
N VAL A 138 -4.61 0.04 0.14
CA VAL A 138 -5.06 0.38 1.49
C VAL A 138 -3.89 0.17 2.45
N VAL A 139 -3.64 1.15 3.30
CA VAL A 139 -2.56 1.16 4.29
C VAL A 139 -3.17 0.92 5.67
N TYR A 140 -2.79 -0.21 6.27
CA TYR A 140 -3.20 -0.59 7.61
C TYR A 140 -2.07 -0.32 8.60
N VAL A 141 -2.38 0.44 9.65
CA VAL A 141 -1.44 0.87 10.69
C VAL A 141 -1.82 0.22 12.01
N TRP A 142 -0.83 -0.13 12.81
CA TRP A 142 -1.03 -0.65 14.14
C TRP A 142 -1.44 0.46 15.12
N ASP A 143 -2.62 0.33 15.74
CA ASP A 143 -3.11 1.33 16.71
C ASP A 143 -2.74 1.02 18.18
N GLY A 144 -1.86 0.03 18.39
CA GLY A 144 -1.53 -0.52 19.70
C GLY A 144 -2.40 -1.72 20.12
N THR A 145 -3.45 -2.04 19.37
CA THR A 145 -4.35 -3.18 19.63
C THR A 145 -4.67 -4.00 18.38
N ALA A 146 -4.88 -3.33 17.24
CA ALA A 146 -5.21 -3.95 15.97
C ALA A 146 -4.63 -3.15 14.80
N TYR A 147 -4.54 -3.81 13.64
CA TYR A 147 -4.29 -3.12 12.38
C TYR A 147 -5.59 -2.48 11.88
N GLY A 148 -5.60 -1.14 11.78
CA GLY A 148 -6.71 -0.34 11.30
C GLY A 148 -6.38 0.34 9.97
N TRP A 149 -7.37 0.47 9.08
CA TRP A 149 -7.20 1.26 7.85
C TRP A 149 -7.07 2.74 8.24
N GLU A 150 -5.90 3.33 7.98
CA GLU A 150 -5.64 4.76 8.19
C GLU A 150 -5.64 5.56 6.87
N TRP A 151 -5.06 5.00 5.81
CA TRP A 151 -4.83 5.72 4.56
C TRP A 151 -5.03 4.83 3.32
N ASP A 152 -5.20 5.43 2.15
CA ASP A 152 -5.20 4.74 0.87
C ASP A 152 -4.40 5.51 -0.18
N ARG A 153 -3.97 4.88 -1.27
CA ARG A 153 -3.20 5.56 -2.33
C ARG A 153 -3.29 4.84 -3.66
N HIS A 154 -3.14 5.58 -4.74
CA HIS A 154 -2.98 5.01 -6.07
C HIS A 154 -1.50 4.83 -6.41
N ARG A 155 -1.14 3.65 -6.94
CA ARG A 155 0.20 3.32 -7.42
C ARG A 155 0.14 2.60 -8.77
N TRP A 156 1.28 2.49 -9.45
CA TRP A 156 1.42 1.55 -10.56
C TRP A 156 1.47 0.12 -10.03
N LEU A 157 0.67 -0.76 -10.62
CA LEU A 157 0.64 -2.19 -10.26
C LEU A 157 1.98 -2.87 -10.58
N GLN A 158 2.63 -2.46 -11.67
CA GLN A 158 3.97 -2.91 -12.04
C GLN A 158 4.92 -1.71 -12.03
N ARG A 159 6.17 -1.91 -11.59
CA ARG A 159 7.18 -0.84 -11.49
C ARG A 159 7.92 -0.60 -12.82
N ASP A 160 7.49 -1.21 -13.92
CA ASP A 160 8.17 -1.14 -15.21
C ASP A 160 7.95 0.21 -15.89
N ARG A 161 9.06 0.87 -16.24
CA ARG A 161 9.04 2.19 -16.89
C ARG A 161 9.35 2.07 -18.39
N PRO A 162 8.83 2.97 -19.25
CA PRO A 162 8.00 4.14 -18.93
C PRO A 162 6.50 3.83 -18.78
N HIS A 163 5.82 4.55 -17.89
CA HIS A 163 4.37 4.47 -17.74
C HIS A 163 3.63 5.39 -18.72
N LEU A 164 2.47 4.94 -19.18
CA LEU A 164 1.49 5.81 -19.84
C LEU A 164 0.61 6.43 -18.76
N TYR A 165 0.38 7.75 -18.81
CA TYR A 165 -0.44 8.48 -17.84
C TYR A 165 -1.87 8.67 -18.38
N PRO A 166 -2.83 7.76 -18.07
CA PRO A 166 -4.18 7.83 -18.59
C PRO A 166 -4.94 9.05 -18.06
N SER A 167 -5.76 9.66 -18.91
CA SER A 167 -6.58 10.83 -18.56
C SER A 167 -7.98 10.74 -19.17
N THR A 168 -8.52 9.51 -19.25
CA THR A 168 -9.83 9.24 -19.85
C THR A 168 -10.99 9.66 -18.97
N THR A 169 -10.78 9.77 -17.65
CA THR A 169 -11.69 10.36 -16.68
C THR A 169 -11.01 11.51 -15.95
N PRO A 170 -11.77 12.43 -15.34
CA PRO A 170 -11.19 13.54 -14.59
C PRO A 170 -10.38 13.05 -13.36
N GLU A 171 -10.82 11.99 -12.68
CA GLU A 171 -10.08 11.35 -11.58
C GLU A 171 -8.77 10.73 -12.06
N LEU A 172 -8.78 10.02 -13.20
CA LEU A 172 -7.57 9.43 -13.76
C LEU A 172 -6.57 10.51 -14.20
N ALA A 173 -7.03 11.65 -14.69
CA ALA A 173 -6.13 12.77 -14.99
C ALA A 173 -5.42 13.29 -13.74
N LEU A 174 -6.13 13.38 -12.60
CA LEU A 174 -5.55 13.80 -11.33
C LEU A 174 -4.59 12.76 -10.74
N ILE A 175 -5.00 11.49 -10.72
CA ILE A 175 -4.13 10.37 -10.29
C ILE A 175 -2.86 10.34 -11.13
N SER A 176 -3.00 10.39 -12.45
CA SER A 176 -1.87 10.41 -13.40
C SER A 176 -0.94 11.60 -13.21
N PHE A 177 -1.47 12.77 -12.85
CA PHE A 177 -0.65 13.95 -12.59
C PHE A 177 0.28 13.71 -11.40
N TYR A 178 -0.26 13.22 -10.28
CA TYR A 178 0.56 12.95 -9.09
C TYR A 178 1.47 11.73 -9.25
N LEU A 179 1.06 10.69 -9.99
CA LEU A 179 1.95 9.59 -10.36
C LEU A 179 3.12 10.07 -11.22
N ALA A 180 2.89 10.97 -12.18
CA ALA A 180 3.98 11.52 -13.00
C ALA A 180 4.96 12.38 -12.18
N VAL A 181 4.45 13.12 -11.18
CA VAL A 181 5.29 13.85 -10.21
C VAL A 181 6.13 12.87 -9.40
N ASP A 182 5.54 11.81 -8.85
CA ASP A 182 6.23 10.78 -8.07
C ASP A 182 7.29 10.02 -8.91
N ASP A 183 6.96 9.69 -10.16
CA ASP A 183 7.86 9.03 -11.10
C ASP A 183 9.03 9.92 -11.56
N ARG A 184 8.97 11.22 -11.24
CA ARG A 184 9.87 12.29 -11.71
C ARG A 184 9.78 12.57 -13.21
N ASP A 185 8.70 12.18 -13.86
CA ASP A 185 8.41 12.56 -15.24
C ASP A 185 7.70 13.92 -15.29
N MET A 186 8.44 14.97 -14.90
CA MET A 186 7.94 16.34 -14.85
C MET A 186 7.40 16.84 -16.20
N PRO A 187 8.00 16.49 -17.36
CA PRO A 187 7.39 16.80 -18.65
C PRO A 187 6.02 16.14 -18.85
N ALA A 188 5.81 14.90 -18.40
CA ALA A 188 4.51 14.25 -18.49
C ALA A 188 3.48 14.87 -17.55
N ALA A 189 3.85 15.13 -16.30
CA ALA A 189 3.00 15.83 -15.33
C ALA A 189 2.54 17.19 -15.90
N TYR A 190 3.45 17.99 -16.44
CA TYR A 190 3.12 19.29 -17.04
C TYR A 190 2.20 19.17 -18.27
N ARG A 191 2.35 18.11 -19.08
CA ARG A 191 1.44 17.84 -20.23
C ARG A 191 0.01 17.46 -19.81
N LEU A 192 -0.21 17.10 -18.54
CA LEU A 192 -1.54 16.87 -18.00
C LEU A 192 -2.25 18.17 -17.59
N LEU A 193 -1.56 19.31 -17.66
CA LEU A 193 -2.17 20.63 -17.49
C LEU A 193 -2.83 21.12 -18.80
N THR A 194 -3.82 22.00 -18.71
CA THR A 194 -4.40 22.69 -19.89
C THR A 194 -3.40 23.67 -20.51
N SER A 195 -3.58 24.03 -21.78
CA SER A 195 -2.76 25.07 -22.42
C SER A 195 -2.88 26.43 -21.71
N THR A 196 -4.06 26.75 -21.17
CA THR A 196 -4.28 27.94 -20.33
C THR A 196 -3.39 27.90 -19.08
N ALA A 197 -3.39 26.79 -18.35
CA ALA A 197 -2.56 26.60 -17.16
C ALA A 197 -1.06 26.69 -17.49
N GLN A 198 -0.64 26.04 -18.57
CA GLN A 198 0.75 26.08 -19.04
C GLN A 198 1.19 27.49 -19.49
N ALA A 199 0.26 28.29 -20.04
CA ALA A 199 0.55 29.67 -20.39
C ALA A 199 0.64 30.58 -19.15
N ALA A 200 -0.17 30.30 -18.11
CA ALA A 200 -0.17 31.04 -16.86
C ALA A 200 1.09 30.76 -16.01
N GLN A 201 1.60 29.53 -16.03
CA GLN A 201 2.80 29.14 -15.30
C GLN A 201 3.75 28.33 -16.21
N PRO A 202 4.72 28.98 -16.86
CA PRO A 202 5.68 28.30 -17.73
C PRO A 202 6.46 27.19 -17.01
N TYR A 203 6.80 26.13 -17.74
CA TYR A 203 7.39 24.88 -17.23
C TYR A 203 8.56 25.10 -16.28
N GLU A 204 9.49 25.98 -16.63
CA GLU A 204 10.72 26.28 -15.88
C GLU A 204 10.43 26.93 -14.53
N THR A 205 9.31 27.65 -14.41
CA THR A 205 8.85 28.20 -13.13
C THR A 205 8.03 27.17 -12.37
N TRP A 206 7.24 26.36 -13.06
CA TRP A 206 6.40 25.31 -12.48
C TRP A 206 7.24 24.21 -11.81
N ILE A 207 8.28 23.72 -12.48
CA ILE A 207 9.10 22.61 -11.99
C ILE A 207 9.85 22.93 -10.69
N VAL A 208 10.15 24.21 -10.44
CA VAL A 208 10.82 24.65 -9.19
C VAL A 208 9.98 24.29 -7.97
N GLY A 209 8.64 24.26 -8.09
CA GLY A 209 7.74 23.86 -7.01
C GLY A 209 7.92 22.41 -6.53
N PHE A 210 8.56 21.56 -7.33
CA PHE A 210 8.78 20.14 -7.03
C PHE A 210 10.26 19.81 -6.81
N ALA A 211 11.11 20.83 -6.64
CA ALA A 211 12.56 20.66 -6.55
C ALA A 211 13.00 19.88 -5.30
N THR A 212 12.26 19.99 -4.21
CA THR A 212 12.52 19.30 -2.93
C THR A 212 11.73 18.02 -2.77
N THR A 213 10.66 17.84 -3.55
CA THR A 213 9.79 16.68 -3.45
C THR A 213 10.62 15.42 -3.62
N LEU A 214 10.36 14.40 -2.81
CA LEU A 214 10.98 13.08 -2.78
C LEU A 214 10.02 12.04 -3.35
N ARG A 215 8.78 12.09 -2.86
CA ARG A 215 7.68 11.16 -3.14
C ARG A 215 6.35 11.91 -3.05
N VAL A 216 5.35 11.47 -3.81
CA VAL A 216 3.97 11.96 -3.70
C VAL A 216 2.99 10.79 -3.81
N ASP A 217 2.02 10.76 -2.90
CA ASP A 217 0.91 9.81 -2.90
C ASP A 217 -0.42 10.55 -3.09
N ALA A 218 -1.30 10.01 -3.93
CA ALA A 218 -2.65 10.53 -4.15
C ALA A 218 -3.72 9.54 -3.67
N ALA A 219 -4.58 10.02 -2.78
CA ALA A 219 -5.60 9.27 -2.05
C ALA A 219 -6.97 9.92 -2.19
N ALA A 220 -8.02 9.17 -1.81
CA ALA A 220 -9.39 9.69 -1.69
C ALA A 220 -9.85 10.50 -2.93
N VAL A 221 -9.41 10.10 -4.12
CA VAL A 221 -9.67 10.85 -5.35
C VAL A 221 -11.13 10.73 -5.76
N HIS A 222 -11.81 11.85 -5.91
CA HIS A 222 -13.23 11.86 -6.31
C HIS A 222 -13.63 13.16 -7.00
N GLN A 223 -14.60 13.08 -7.90
CA GLN A 223 -15.28 14.27 -8.40
C GLN A 223 -16.21 14.85 -7.33
N PHE A 224 -16.12 16.15 -7.05
CA PHE A 224 -16.94 16.83 -6.04
C PHE A 224 -17.86 17.91 -6.62
N SER A 225 -17.60 18.38 -7.85
CA SER A 225 -18.46 19.35 -8.51
C SER A 225 -18.59 19.09 -10.01
N HIS A 226 -19.66 19.61 -10.61
CA HIS A 226 -19.94 19.49 -12.03
C HIS A 226 -20.43 20.85 -12.54
N THR A 227 -19.59 21.55 -13.30
CA THR A 227 -19.93 22.84 -13.90
C THR A 227 -20.57 22.63 -15.28
N SER A 228 -20.03 21.71 -16.07
CA SER A 228 -20.57 21.23 -17.33
C SER A 228 -20.01 19.83 -17.68
N ASP A 229 -20.51 19.23 -18.75
CA ASP A 229 -20.01 17.93 -19.25
C ASP A 229 -18.50 17.92 -19.56
N ASP A 230 -17.93 19.10 -19.83
CA ASP A 230 -16.52 19.26 -20.17
C ASP A 230 -15.72 19.96 -19.05
N VAL A 231 -16.34 20.33 -17.93
CA VAL A 231 -15.69 21.04 -16.82
C VAL A 231 -16.23 20.56 -15.48
N VAL A 232 -15.37 19.90 -14.69
CA VAL A 232 -15.71 19.32 -13.38
C VAL A 232 -14.66 19.67 -12.34
N GLY A 233 -15.04 19.62 -11.06
CA GLY A 233 -14.09 19.68 -9.96
C GLY A 233 -13.74 18.29 -9.44
N VAL A 234 -12.46 18.03 -9.25
CA VAL A 234 -11.92 16.79 -8.68
C VAL A 234 -11.09 17.13 -7.46
N ALA A 235 -11.28 16.39 -6.37
CA ALA A 235 -10.53 16.53 -5.14
C ALA A 235 -9.70 15.28 -4.87
N ALA A 236 -8.63 15.45 -4.11
CA ALA A 236 -7.78 14.37 -3.63
C ALA A 236 -7.08 14.80 -2.35
N GLN A 237 -6.77 13.83 -1.50
CA GLN A 237 -5.80 14.03 -0.43
C GLN A 237 -4.41 13.64 -0.91
N ILE A 238 -3.43 14.52 -0.72
CA ILE A 238 -2.07 14.35 -1.23
C ILE A 238 -1.10 14.28 -0.05
N ARG A 239 -0.37 13.17 0.09
CA ARG A 239 0.80 13.09 0.97
C ARG A 239 2.05 13.38 0.15
N ALA A 240 2.72 14.48 0.43
CA ALA A 240 3.97 14.87 -0.23
C ALA A 240 5.12 14.81 0.77
N TYR A 241 6.24 14.21 0.35
CA TYR A 241 7.45 14.07 1.17
C TYR A 241 8.52 14.97 0.54
N ASP A 242 9.08 15.90 1.29
CA ASP A 242 10.06 16.87 0.80
C ASP A 242 11.38 16.79 1.58
N ALA A 243 12.50 16.90 0.85
CA ALA A 243 13.80 17.13 1.44
C ALA A 243 13.94 18.59 1.88
N VAL A 244 13.95 18.83 3.19
CA VAL A 244 14.06 20.16 3.81
C VAL A 244 15.20 20.14 4.81
N ASP A 245 16.24 20.96 4.56
CA ASP A 245 17.41 21.11 5.46
C ASP A 245 18.06 19.79 5.91
N GLY A 246 18.09 18.79 5.01
CA GLY A 246 18.67 17.47 5.28
C GLY A 246 17.76 16.50 6.02
N ARG A 247 16.48 16.85 6.21
CA ARG A 247 15.42 16.01 6.78
C ARG A 247 14.35 15.72 5.74
N VAL A 248 13.50 14.73 6.03
CA VAL A 248 12.29 14.49 5.23
C VAL A 248 11.08 14.96 6.01
N ILE A 249 10.37 15.94 5.43
CA ILE A 249 9.13 16.47 5.98
C ILE A 249 7.98 15.97 5.10
N ALA A 250 7.05 15.25 5.70
CA ALA A 250 5.80 14.87 5.06
C ALA A 250 4.71 15.89 5.38
N ARG A 251 3.88 16.15 4.38
CA ARG A 251 2.71 17.03 4.49
C ARG A 251 1.50 16.36 3.88
N LEU A 252 0.39 16.45 4.60
CA LEU A 252 -0.92 16.07 4.08
C LEU A 252 -1.65 17.31 3.59
N TRP A 253 -2.12 17.26 2.35
CA TRP A 253 -2.86 18.34 1.71
C TRP A 253 -4.23 17.85 1.28
N ASP A 254 -5.25 18.69 1.43
CA ASP A 254 -6.48 18.59 0.65
C ASP A 254 -6.32 19.44 -0.60
N VAL A 255 -6.50 18.86 -1.78
CA VAL A 255 -6.31 19.55 -3.06
C VAL A 255 -7.54 19.41 -3.91
N GLU A 256 -8.01 20.55 -4.41
CA GLU A 256 -9.07 20.63 -5.40
C GLU A 256 -8.49 21.11 -6.74
N TRP A 257 -8.93 20.47 -7.81
CA TRP A 257 -8.59 20.84 -9.19
C TRP A 257 -9.85 21.05 -10.02
N THR A 258 -9.80 22.05 -10.89
CA THR A 258 -10.70 22.12 -12.04
C THR A 258 -10.13 21.25 -13.17
N ALA A 259 -10.88 20.22 -13.58
CA ALA A 259 -10.55 19.36 -14.71
C ALA A 259 -11.41 19.74 -15.93
N VAL A 260 -10.75 19.87 -17.09
CA VAL A 260 -11.35 20.27 -18.36
C VAL A 260 -11.15 19.17 -19.41
N ARG A 261 -12.21 18.81 -20.12
CA ARG A 261 -12.14 17.85 -21.21
C ARG A 261 -11.54 18.48 -22.46
N THR A 262 -10.55 17.82 -23.04
CA THR A 262 -9.90 18.22 -24.30
C THR A 262 -9.90 17.07 -25.29
N GLU A 263 -9.49 17.33 -26.54
CA GLU A 263 -9.31 16.28 -27.55
C GLU A 263 -8.30 15.20 -27.12
N ALA A 264 -7.34 15.56 -26.26
CA ALA A 264 -6.30 14.64 -25.76
C ALA A 264 -6.69 13.93 -24.45
N GLY A 265 -7.92 14.10 -23.97
CA GLY A 265 -8.42 13.62 -22.66
C GLY A 265 -8.67 14.76 -21.66
N TRP A 266 -8.92 14.41 -20.41
CA TRP A 266 -9.08 15.35 -19.31
C TRP A 266 -7.75 15.99 -18.92
N ARG A 267 -7.74 17.29 -18.66
CA ARG A 267 -6.57 18.07 -18.28
C ARG A 267 -6.87 18.95 -17.08
N LEU A 268 -5.87 19.25 -16.28
CA LEU A 268 -6.00 20.03 -15.07
C LEU A 268 -5.75 21.52 -15.38
N GLU A 269 -6.66 22.42 -14.99
CA GLU A 269 -6.57 23.84 -15.32
C GLU A 269 -6.09 24.71 -14.16
N GLY A 270 -6.66 24.53 -12.98
CA GLY A 270 -6.30 25.32 -11.81
C GLY A 270 -6.58 24.55 -10.53
N SER A 271 -5.82 24.86 -9.49
CA SER A 271 -5.92 24.20 -8.20
C SER A 271 -5.98 25.16 -7.02
N SER A 272 -6.54 24.65 -5.94
CA SER A 272 -6.37 25.16 -4.57
C SER A 272 -5.91 24.02 -3.68
N ALA A 273 -5.09 24.34 -2.68
CA ALA A 273 -4.60 23.37 -1.72
C ALA A 273 -4.67 23.94 -0.31
N GLU A 274 -5.11 23.13 0.63
CA GLU A 274 -5.09 23.40 2.07
C GLU A 274 -4.19 22.36 2.74
N GLN A 275 -3.18 22.81 3.50
CA GLN A 275 -2.36 21.90 4.29
C GLN A 275 -3.17 21.48 5.51
N LEU A 276 -3.38 20.17 5.66
CA LEU A 276 -4.09 19.58 6.79
C LEU A 276 -3.14 19.20 7.91
N ASP A 277 -1.94 18.70 7.57
CA ASP A 277 -0.98 18.21 8.54
C ASP A 277 0.48 18.29 8.05
N GLU A 278 1.43 18.22 8.98
CA GLU A 278 2.88 18.17 8.73
C GLU A 278 3.61 17.39 9.83
N TRP A 279 4.48 16.47 9.43
CA TRP A 279 5.34 15.71 10.33
C TRP A 279 6.72 15.43 9.72
N GLU A 280 7.69 15.12 10.57
CA GLU A 280 9.03 14.69 10.15
C GLU A 280 9.09 13.17 10.11
N LEU A 281 9.61 12.59 9.02
CA LEU A 281 9.95 11.17 8.97
C LEU A 281 11.32 10.97 9.59
N ALA A 282 11.36 10.32 10.75
CA ALA A 282 12.61 10.03 11.46
C ALA A 282 13.51 9.09 10.64
N TYR A 283 12.88 8.11 9.98
CA TYR A 283 13.52 7.18 9.06
C TYR A 283 12.83 7.28 7.70
N TYR A 284 13.60 7.63 6.67
CA TYR A 284 13.09 7.62 5.30
C TYR A 284 13.55 6.34 4.59
N PRO A 285 12.63 5.48 4.12
CA PRO A 285 12.97 4.21 3.48
C PRO A 285 13.61 4.36 2.09
#